data_AF-A0A5B8VNJ9-F1
#
_entry.id   AF-A0A5B8VNJ9-F1
#
_cell.length_a   1.000
_cell.length_b   1.000
_cell.length_c   1.000
_cell.angle_alpha   90.00
_cell.angle_beta   90.00
_cell.angle_gamma   90.00
#
_symmetry.space_group_name_H-M   'P 1'
#
loop_
_entity.id
_entity.type
_entity.pdbx_description
1 polymer ?
#
loop_
_entity_poly.entity_id
_entity_poly.type
_entity_poly.pdbx_seq_one_letter_code
_entity_poly.pdbx_strand_id
1 'polypeptide(L)'
;MIDAVHGHYYQYKFSMRQSDSRKKALWENRGVKLLLVPDYNRINFSLENHSGAPVEIIWTQSSMVQLNDSSAVIHGGISLNSNPRAQAPSVIANGQSLQDFILPLLLIEINGKTLSIRDLYPEKDDELSEKNDWIMHLIGQDLFKLYLVLKINGQQQQLAFTFYPVEIMRGAHSFKNK
;
A
#
# COMPACT_ATOMS: atom_id res chain seq x y z
N MET A 1 -26.78 27.54 18.30
CA MET A 1 -26.92 26.39 17.37
C MET A 1 -25.52 25.97 17.02
N ILE A 2 -25.12 24.76 17.41
CA ILE A 2 -23.84 24.18 16.99
C ILE A 2 -24.17 23.53 15.64
N ASP A 3 -23.88 24.24 14.55
CA ASP A 3 -24.01 23.65 13.23
C ASP A 3 -23.11 22.43 13.19
N ALA A 4 -23.74 21.27 12.94
CA ALA A 4 -23.03 20.03 12.80
C ALA A 4 -22.04 20.18 11.64
N VAL A 5 -20.80 19.88 11.97
CA VAL A 5 -19.64 19.96 11.11
C VAL A 5 -19.62 18.72 10.22
N HIS A 6 -19.63 18.87 8.89
CA HIS A 6 -19.73 17.73 7.97
C HIS A 6 -18.63 17.74 6.90
N GLY A 7 -17.40 17.39 7.27
CA GLY A 7 -16.41 16.89 6.31
C GLY A 7 -16.83 15.52 5.76
N HIS A 8 -16.42 15.19 4.54
CA HIS A 8 -16.72 13.90 3.91
C HIS A 8 -15.57 12.92 4.08
N TYR A 9 -15.92 11.65 4.16
CA TYR A 9 -14.98 10.53 4.10
C TYR A 9 -15.03 9.88 2.72
N TYR A 10 -13.90 9.34 2.28
CA TYR A 10 -13.76 8.79 0.93
C TYR A 10 -13.24 7.37 0.97
N GLN A 11 -13.99 6.43 0.39
CA GLN A 11 -13.54 5.05 0.19
C GLN A 11 -13.00 4.89 -1.23
N TYR A 12 -11.84 4.25 -1.34
CA TYR A 12 -11.13 4.09 -2.60
C TYR A 12 -11.15 2.63 -3.06
N LYS A 13 -11.22 2.43 -4.37
CA LYS A 13 -10.76 1.19 -5.02
C LYS A 13 -9.57 1.52 -5.89
N PHE A 14 -8.54 0.69 -5.79
CA PHE A 14 -7.29 0.89 -6.52
C PHE A 14 -7.08 -0.19 -7.59
N SER A 15 -6.40 0.23 -8.65
CA SER A 15 -5.67 -0.67 -9.55
C SER A 15 -4.22 -0.20 -9.66
N MET A 16 -3.43 -0.90 -10.46
CA MET A 16 -2.05 -0.52 -10.76
C MET A 16 -1.80 -0.56 -12.27
N ARG A 17 -0.86 0.26 -12.74
CA ARG A 17 -0.56 0.37 -14.19
C ARG A 17 -0.04 -0.93 -14.78
N GLN A 18 0.63 -1.74 -13.96
CA GLN A 18 1.19 -3.05 -14.31
C GLN A 18 0.21 -4.20 -14.04
N SER A 19 -1.08 -3.90 -13.85
CA SER A 19 -2.05 -4.93 -13.50
C SER A 19 -2.47 -5.77 -14.70
N ASP A 20 -2.57 -7.08 -14.48
CA ASP A 20 -3.24 -8.00 -15.40
C ASP A 20 -4.77 -7.92 -15.28
N SER A 21 -5.29 -7.13 -14.34
CA SER A 21 -6.71 -6.87 -14.14
C SER A 21 -7.05 -5.38 -14.23
N ARG A 22 -8.12 -5.05 -14.96
CA ARG A 22 -8.65 -3.67 -15.04
C ARG A 22 -9.23 -3.14 -13.72
N LYS A 23 -9.55 -4.01 -12.76
CA LYS A 23 -10.26 -3.64 -11.51
C LYS A 23 -9.52 -3.96 -10.23
N LYS A 24 -8.47 -4.77 -10.29
CA LYS A 24 -7.65 -5.17 -9.14
C LYS A 24 -6.21 -4.76 -9.42
N ALA A 25 -5.40 -4.60 -8.38
CA ALA A 25 -3.95 -4.52 -8.53
C ALA A 25 -3.36 -5.93 -8.43
N LEU A 26 -3.49 -6.69 -9.53
CA LEU A 26 -3.08 -8.08 -9.65
C LEU A 26 -1.92 -8.20 -10.63
N TRP A 27 -0.85 -8.86 -10.23
CA TRP A 27 0.30 -9.17 -11.08
C TRP A 27 0.55 -10.68 -11.08
N GLU A 28 0.72 -11.27 -12.24
CA GLU A 28 1.01 -12.69 -12.42
C GLU A 28 2.17 -12.89 -13.40
N ASN A 29 3.24 -13.55 -12.94
CA ASN A 29 4.36 -13.91 -13.83
C ASN A 29 5.15 -15.10 -13.27
N ARG A 30 5.70 -15.94 -14.15
CA ARG A 30 6.56 -17.09 -13.79
C ARG A 30 5.98 -18.01 -12.71
N GLY A 31 4.66 -18.19 -12.68
CA GLY A 31 3.96 -18.99 -11.67
C GLY A 31 3.83 -18.31 -10.30
N VAL A 32 4.11 -17.01 -10.20
CA VAL A 32 3.90 -16.22 -8.98
C VAL A 32 2.76 -15.26 -9.21
N LYS A 33 1.83 -15.21 -8.25
CA LYS A 33 0.67 -14.33 -8.26
C LYS A 33 0.74 -13.39 -7.07
N LEU A 34 0.65 -12.09 -7.32
CA LEU A 34 0.69 -11.06 -6.30
C LEU A 34 -0.55 -10.17 -6.41
N LEU A 35 -1.37 -10.17 -5.37
CA LEU A 35 -2.49 -9.25 -5.20
C LEU A 35 -2.09 -8.17 -4.21
N LEU A 36 -2.19 -6.90 -4.62
CA LEU A 36 -1.93 -5.73 -3.79
C LEU A 36 -3.25 -5.01 -3.52
N VAL A 37 -3.50 -4.64 -2.27
CA VAL A 37 -4.73 -3.97 -1.83
C VAL A 37 -4.34 -2.80 -0.94
N PRO A 38 -4.18 -1.59 -1.53
CA PRO A 38 -3.96 -0.39 -0.74
C PRO A 38 -5.08 -0.17 0.28
N ASP A 39 -4.67 0.10 1.50
CA ASP A 39 -5.44 0.62 2.63
C ASP A 39 -4.95 2.05 2.89
N TYR A 40 -5.58 2.80 3.80
CA TYR A 40 -5.24 4.23 3.95
C TYR A 40 -3.78 4.45 4.33
N ASN A 41 -3.18 3.59 5.15
CA ASN A 41 -1.83 3.79 5.67
C ASN A 41 -0.84 2.67 5.33
N ARG A 42 -1.27 1.67 4.55
CA ARG A 42 -0.47 0.48 4.21
C ARG A 42 -0.97 -0.15 2.92
N ILE A 43 -0.25 -1.13 2.40
CA ILE A 43 -0.70 -1.98 1.30
C ILE A 43 -0.80 -3.40 1.82
N ASN A 44 -2.01 -3.92 1.99
CA ASN A 44 -2.20 -5.34 2.26
C ASN A 44 -1.87 -6.13 0.99
N PHE A 45 -1.31 -7.32 1.13
CA PHE A 45 -0.99 -8.14 -0.04
C PHE A 45 -1.19 -9.63 0.22
N SER A 46 -1.37 -10.35 -0.88
CA SER A 46 -1.29 -11.81 -0.92
C SER A 46 -0.38 -12.23 -2.06
N LEU A 47 0.62 -13.06 -1.75
CA LEU A 47 1.52 -13.67 -2.73
C LEU A 47 1.28 -15.18 -2.72
N GLU A 48 0.95 -15.76 -3.86
CA GLU A 48 0.86 -17.19 -4.07
C GLU A 48 2.02 -17.66 -4.95
N ASN A 49 2.74 -18.70 -4.51
CA ASN A 49 3.85 -19.27 -5.25
C ASN A 49 3.46 -20.63 -5.86
N HIS A 50 3.17 -20.65 -7.15
CA HIS A 50 2.97 -21.86 -7.97
C HIS A 50 4.19 -22.16 -8.85
N SER A 51 5.34 -21.51 -8.61
CA SER A 51 6.57 -21.73 -9.35
C SER A 51 7.31 -22.98 -8.85
N GLY A 52 8.27 -23.48 -9.64
CA GLY A 52 9.05 -24.67 -9.28
C GLY A 52 10.04 -24.49 -8.13
N ALA A 53 10.24 -23.29 -7.60
CA ALA A 53 11.19 -23.00 -6.54
C ALA A 53 10.63 -22.01 -5.49
N PRO A 54 11.30 -21.84 -4.34
CA PRO A 54 10.93 -20.80 -3.38
C PRO A 54 11.02 -19.39 -3.99
N VAL A 55 10.11 -18.53 -3.55
CA VAL A 55 10.11 -17.09 -3.85
C VAL A 55 10.52 -16.34 -2.60
N GLU A 56 11.43 -15.39 -2.74
CA GLU A 56 11.84 -14.53 -1.62
C GLU A 56 11.40 -13.08 -1.87
N ILE A 57 10.89 -12.41 -0.83
CA ILE A 57 10.68 -10.96 -0.81
C ILE A 57 11.87 -10.33 -0.09
N ILE A 58 12.65 -9.51 -0.79
CA ILE A 58 13.84 -8.84 -0.26
C ILE A 58 13.45 -7.45 0.26
N TRP A 59 12.99 -7.39 1.51
CA TRP A 59 12.46 -6.15 2.12
C TRP A 59 13.47 -5.02 2.20
N THR A 60 14.73 -5.32 2.49
CA THR A 60 15.82 -4.33 2.63
C THR A 60 16.14 -3.58 1.35
N GLN A 61 15.73 -4.11 0.20
CA GLN A 61 15.91 -3.49 -1.11
C GLN A 61 14.57 -2.99 -1.70
N SER A 62 13.47 -3.20 -0.98
CA SER A 62 12.16 -2.73 -1.40
C SER A 62 11.89 -1.32 -0.87
N SER A 63 11.18 -0.51 -1.65
CA SER A 63 10.92 0.88 -1.32
C SER A 63 9.58 1.35 -1.86
N MET A 64 9.11 2.46 -1.33
CA MET A 64 7.88 3.10 -1.78
C MET A 64 8.12 4.59 -2.01
N VAL A 65 7.52 5.13 -3.06
CA VAL A 65 7.56 6.55 -3.41
C VAL A 65 6.16 7.14 -3.35
N GLN A 66 6.00 8.22 -2.59
CA GLN A 66 4.77 8.99 -2.46
C GLN A 66 5.12 10.48 -2.56
N LEU A 67 4.41 11.24 -3.41
CA LEU A 67 4.63 12.69 -3.58
C LEU A 67 6.11 13.09 -3.79
N ASN A 68 6.88 12.24 -4.49
CA ASN A 68 8.34 12.34 -4.74
C ASN A 68 9.27 11.93 -3.58
N ASP A 69 8.74 11.67 -2.39
CA ASP A 69 9.53 11.15 -1.28
C ASP A 69 9.65 9.62 -1.38
N SER A 70 10.89 9.13 -1.36
CA SER A 70 11.18 7.69 -1.33
C SER A 70 11.50 7.23 0.08
N SER A 71 10.99 6.06 0.45
CA SER A 71 11.28 5.45 1.75
C SER A 71 11.38 3.94 1.68
N ALA A 72 12.16 3.38 2.60
CA ALA A 72 12.15 1.94 2.82
C ALA A 72 10.77 1.52 3.35
N VAL A 73 10.42 0.27 3.08
CA VAL A 73 9.17 -0.33 3.56
C VAL A 73 9.44 -1.31 4.68
N ILE A 74 8.45 -1.53 5.54
CA ILE A 74 8.42 -2.63 6.49
C ILE A 74 7.21 -3.52 6.25
N HIS A 75 7.29 -4.77 6.70
CA HIS A 75 6.15 -5.69 6.68
C HIS A 75 5.71 -6.05 8.11
N GLY A 76 4.69 -6.92 8.23
CA GLY A 76 4.15 -7.33 9.53
C GLY A 76 5.18 -8.01 10.44
N GLY A 77 5.06 -7.75 11.74
CA GLY A 77 5.92 -8.37 12.77
C GLY A 77 7.25 -7.65 13.04
N ILE A 78 7.56 -6.56 12.34
CA ILE A 78 8.77 -5.78 12.58
C ILE A 78 8.62 -4.85 13.79
N SER A 79 9.55 -4.96 14.74
CA SER A 79 9.61 -4.09 15.92
C SER A 79 10.21 -2.73 15.57
N LEU A 80 9.43 -1.67 15.82
CA LEU A 80 9.85 -0.28 15.62
C LEU A 80 10.82 0.22 16.71
N ASN A 81 10.98 -0.53 17.80
CA ASN A 81 11.98 -0.25 18.84
C ASN A 81 13.39 -0.72 18.45
N SER A 82 13.50 -1.52 17.39
CA SER A 82 14.78 -1.98 16.81
C SER A 82 15.13 -1.17 15.55
N ASN A 83 16.16 -1.56 14.81
CA ASN A 83 16.40 -0.97 13.48
C ASN A 83 15.40 -1.57 12.47
N PRO A 84 14.31 -0.86 12.09
CA PRO A 84 13.26 -1.44 11.25
C PRO A 84 13.73 -1.65 9.80
N ARG A 85 14.92 -1.14 9.42
CA ARG A 85 15.51 -1.36 8.10
C ARG A 85 16.19 -2.72 7.98
N ALA A 86 16.51 -3.37 9.10
CA ALA A 86 17.15 -4.68 9.12
C ALA A 86 16.07 -5.77 9.19
N GLN A 87 15.57 -6.18 8.01
CA GLN A 87 14.49 -7.16 7.87
C GLN A 87 15.00 -8.40 7.14
N ALA A 88 14.73 -9.59 7.68
CA ALA A 88 15.02 -10.83 6.99
C ALA A 88 14.07 -11.00 5.79
N PRO A 89 14.52 -11.59 4.67
CA PRO A 89 13.62 -11.90 3.57
C PRO A 89 12.47 -12.80 3.99
N SER A 90 11.27 -12.55 3.48
CA SER A 90 10.18 -13.53 3.57
C SER A 90 10.36 -14.59 2.50
N VAL A 91 10.32 -15.87 2.87
CA VAL A 91 10.48 -16.99 1.95
C VAL A 91 9.14 -17.72 1.81
N ILE A 92 8.65 -17.85 0.59
CA ILE A 92 7.40 -18.53 0.25
C ILE A 92 7.74 -19.79 -0.53
N ALA A 93 7.55 -20.96 0.10
CA ALA A 93 7.78 -22.24 -0.54
C ALA A 93 6.81 -22.49 -1.72
N ASN A 94 7.17 -23.43 -2.61
CA ASN A 94 6.28 -23.86 -3.69
C ASN A 94 4.95 -24.39 -3.13
N GLY A 95 3.84 -23.97 -3.74
CA GLY A 95 2.47 -24.32 -3.37
C GLY A 95 1.95 -23.57 -2.16
N GLN A 96 2.73 -22.64 -1.59
CA GLN A 96 2.34 -21.85 -0.42
C GLN A 96 1.95 -20.42 -0.80
N SER A 97 1.26 -19.78 0.14
CA SER A 97 0.88 -18.37 0.04
C SER A 97 1.33 -17.59 1.28
N LEU A 98 1.67 -16.33 1.10
CA LEU A 98 1.90 -15.37 2.16
C LEU A 98 0.84 -14.26 2.08
N GLN A 99 0.24 -13.93 3.22
CA GLN A 99 -0.60 -12.73 3.39
C GLN A 99 0.03 -11.86 4.45
N ASP A 100 0.28 -10.60 4.14
CA ASP A 100 0.90 -9.64 5.05
C ASP A 100 0.58 -8.21 4.55
N PHE A 101 1.19 -7.19 5.13
CA PHE A 101 1.08 -5.80 4.70
C PHE A 101 2.45 -5.18 4.45
N ILE A 102 2.46 -4.07 3.73
CA ILE A 102 3.61 -3.22 3.45
C ILE A 102 3.32 -1.83 3.99
N LEU A 103 4.16 -1.33 4.88
CA LEU A 103 4.06 0.00 5.49
C LEU A 103 5.32 0.82 5.17
N PRO A 104 5.23 1.95 4.47
CA PRO A 104 6.38 2.83 4.27
C PRO A 104 6.83 3.49 5.57
N LEU A 105 8.14 3.51 5.82
CA LEU A 105 8.67 4.16 7.02
C LEU A 105 8.40 5.67 7.06
N LEU A 106 8.23 6.33 5.89
CA LEU A 106 7.93 7.77 5.84
C LEU A 106 6.59 8.16 6.46
N LEU A 107 5.67 7.19 6.59
CA LEU A 107 4.36 7.42 7.19
C LEU A 107 4.40 7.32 8.72
N ILE A 108 5.45 6.73 9.28
CA ILE A 108 5.56 6.52 10.72
C ILE A 108 6.16 7.78 11.35
N GLU A 109 5.41 8.36 12.27
CA GLU A 109 5.82 9.51 13.05
C GLU A 109 5.87 9.12 14.53
N ILE A 110 6.96 9.48 15.19
CA ILE A 110 7.16 9.24 16.62
C ILE A 110 7.29 10.60 17.30
N ASN A 111 6.22 11.02 17.96
CA ASN A 111 6.16 12.26 18.73
C ASN A 111 6.22 11.92 20.22
N GLY A 112 7.44 11.88 20.77
CA GLY A 112 7.67 11.45 22.15
C GLY A 112 7.33 9.97 22.35
N LYS A 113 6.26 9.69 23.11
CA LYS A 113 5.75 8.32 23.33
C LYS A 113 4.61 7.93 22.38
N THR A 114 4.13 8.86 21.58
CA THR A 114 3.00 8.64 20.68
C THR A 114 3.51 8.25 19.31
N LEU A 115 3.09 7.07 18.85
CA LEU A 115 3.27 6.63 17.48
C LEU A 115 2.02 7.01 16.67
N SER A 116 2.21 7.69 15.56
CA SER A 116 1.18 7.94 14.56
C SER A 116 1.62 7.42 13.20
N ILE A 117 0.65 6.98 12.40
CA ILE A 117 0.88 6.55 11.02
C ILE A 117 0.03 7.44 10.13
N ARG A 118 0.67 8.20 9.24
CA ARG A 118 -0.01 9.02 8.24
C ARG A 118 -0.63 8.17 7.14
N ASP A 119 -1.61 8.74 6.45
CA ASP A 119 -2.22 8.10 5.30
C ASP A 119 -1.37 8.27 4.02
N LEU A 120 -1.36 7.24 3.19
CA LEU A 120 -0.84 7.19 1.81
C LEU A 120 -1.60 8.11 0.86
N TYR A 121 -2.87 8.34 1.14
CA TYR A 121 -3.77 9.17 0.36
C TYR A 121 -4.86 9.73 1.27
N PRO A 122 -5.50 10.84 0.90
CA PRO A 122 -6.47 11.52 1.76
C PRO A 122 -7.65 10.62 2.14
N GLU A 123 -7.96 10.49 3.42
CA GLU A 123 -9.19 9.79 3.87
C GLU A 123 -10.42 10.72 3.87
N LYS A 124 -10.20 12.02 4.09
CA LYS A 124 -11.24 13.03 4.25
C LYS A 124 -10.86 14.38 3.65
N ASP A 125 -11.85 15.21 3.36
CA ASP A 125 -11.66 16.63 3.03
C ASP A 125 -11.80 17.53 4.27
N ASP A 126 -11.30 18.76 4.17
CA ASP A 126 -11.40 19.78 5.21
C ASP A 126 -12.64 20.66 5.03
N GLU A 127 -13.26 21.00 6.16
CA GLU A 127 -14.58 21.61 6.34
C GLU A 127 -14.76 23.01 5.68
N LEU A 128 -13.67 23.69 5.33
CA LEU A 128 -13.67 25.11 4.96
C LEU A 128 -13.47 25.37 3.46
N SER A 129 -13.38 24.34 2.62
CA SER A 129 -13.12 24.53 1.20
C SER A 129 -14.42 24.51 0.39
N GLU A 130 -14.69 25.56 -0.39
CA GLU A 130 -15.70 25.54 -1.47
C GLU A 130 -15.36 24.53 -2.61
N LYS A 131 -14.34 23.66 -2.41
CA LYS A 131 -13.71 22.77 -3.38
C LYS A 131 -13.71 21.30 -2.91
N ASN A 132 -14.82 20.84 -2.35
CA ASN A 132 -14.97 19.48 -1.78
C ASN A 132 -14.89 18.31 -2.79
N ASP A 133 -14.59 18.56 -4.07
CA ASP A 133 -14.45 17.50 -5.09
C ASP A 133 -13.00 17.26 -5.53
N TRP A 134 -11.99 17.91 -4.92
CA TRP A 134 -10.59 17.72 -5.34
C TRP A 134 -10.12 16.26 -5.17
N ILE A 135 -10.61 15.56 -4.15
CA ILE A 135 -10.36 14.13 -3.95
C ILE A 135 -10.92 13.31 -5.11
N MET A 136 -12.09 13.68 -5.64
CA MET A 136 -12.69 13.00 -6.79
C MET A 136 -11.83 13.15 -8.06
N HIS A 137 -11.06 14.25 -8.18
CA HIS A 137 -10.11 14.43 -9.28
C HIS A 137 -8.88 13.50 -9.20
N LEU A 138 -8.67 12.77 -8.11
CA LEU A 138 -7.61 11.77 -8.00
C LEU A 138 -7.91 10.49 -8.79
N ILE A 139 -9.15 10.28 -9.25
CA ILE A 139 -9.50 9.13 -10.10
C ILE A 139 -8.60 9.12 -11.33
N GLY A 140 -7.94 7.99 -11.56
CA GLY A 140 -7.04 7.79 -12.69
C GLY A 140 -5.67 8.44 -12.54
N GLN A 141 -5.39 9.19 -11.46
CA GLN A 141 -4.07 9.79 -11.21
C GLN A 141 -3.15 8.83 -10.46
N ASP A 142 -1.86 8.86 -10.82
CA ASP A 142 -0.82 8.09 -10.12
C ASP A 142 -0.57 8.71 -8.75
N LEU A 143 -0.87 7.98 -7.67
CA LEU A 143 -0.71 8.50 -6.31
C LEU A 143 0.61 8.08 -5.67
N PHE A 144 1.02 6.83 -5.87
CA PHE A 144 2.22 6.29 -5.27
C PHE A 144 2.75 5.08 -6.05
N LYS A 145 4.03 4.76 -5.81
CA LYS A 145 4.74 3.66 -6.48
C LYS A 145 5.39 2.74 -5.45
N LEU A 146 5.20 1.43 -5.59
CA LEU A 146 5.91 0.40 -4.84
C LEU A 146 6.99 -0.21 -5.72
N TYR A 147 8.21 -0.25 -5.22
CA TYR A 147 9.32 -1.00 -5.80
C TYR A 147 9.58 -2.23 -4.92
N LEU A 148 9.04 -3.38 -5.33
CA LEU A 148 9.16 -4.63 -4.59
C LEU A 148 10.24 -5.52 -5.21
N VAL A 149 11.23 -5.91 -4.41
CA VAL A 149 12.30 -6.79 -4.88
C VAL A 149 11.95 -8.23 -4.57
N LEU A 150 11.76 -9.02 -5.63
CA LEU A 150 11.49 -10.45 -5.54
C LEU A 150 12.67 -11.25 -6.08
N LYS A 151 12.96 -12.38 -5.46
CA LYS A 151 13.85 -13.40 -6.00
C LYS A 151 13.04 -14.64 -6.35
N ILE A 152 12.99 -14.96 -7.65
CA ILE A 152 12.22 -16.08 -8.19
C ILE A 152 13.19 -16.99 -8.94
N ASN A 153 13.23 -18.28 -8.61
CA ASN A 153 14.18 -19.24 -9.21
C ASN A 153 15.65 -18.77 -9.12
N GLY A 154 16.03 -18.16 -7.99
CA GLY A 154 17.37 -17.63 -7.79
C GLY A 154 17.67 -16.29 -8.47
N GLN A 155 16.80 -15.82 -9.37
CA GLN A 155 16.96 -14.53 -10.05
C GLN A 155 16.25 -13.42 -9.29
N GLN A 156 17.01 -12.40 -8.88
CA GLN A 156 16.47 -11.22 -8.25
C GLN A 156 15.98 -10.22 -9.31
N GLN A 157 14.80 -9.66 -9.10
CA GLN A 157 14.21 -8.63 -9.95
C GLN A 157 13.49 -7.58 -9.09
N GLN A 158 13.58 -6.32 -9.50
CA GLN A 158 12.80 -5.23 -8.91
C GLN A 158 11.54 -5.02 -9.76
N LEU A 159 10.38 -5.18 -9.13
CA LEU A 159 9.08 -4.93 -9.73
C LEU A 159 8.58 -3.55 -9.32
N ALA A 160 8.12 -2.76 -10.28
CA ALA A 160 7.57 -1.42 -10.04
C ALA A 160 6.06 -1.45 -10.25
N PHE A 161 5.30 -1.07 -9.22
CA PHE A 161 3.84 -1.01 -9.22
C PHE A 161 3.38 0.43 -8.98
N THR A 162 2.76 1.05 -9.99
CA THR A 162 2.20 2.41 -9.89
C THR A 162 0.71 2.33 -9.62
N PHE A 163 0.25 2.86 -8.49
CA PHE A 163 -1.14 2.77 -8.05
C PHE A 163 -1.94 4.02 -8.40
N TYR A 164 -3.20 3.80 -8.76
CA TYR A 164 -4.17 4.86 -9.04
C TYR A 164 -5.58 4.45 -8.59
N PRO A 165 -6.41 5.38 -8.09
CA PRO A 165 -7.81 5.12 -7.80
C PRO A 165 -8.59 4.86 -9.10
N VAL A 166 -9.34 3.76 -9.15
CA VAL A 166 -10.30 3.47 -10.22
C VAL A 166 -11.72 3.88 -9.85
N GLU A 167 -12.00 4.01 -8.56
CA GLU A 167 -13.29 4.41 -8.02
C GLU A 167 -13.06 5.11 -6.67
N ILE A 168 -13.82 6.17 -6.42
CA ILE A 168 -13.85 6.88 -5.15
C ILE A 168 -15.32 7.06 -4.77
N MET A 169 -15.68 6.66 -3.56
CA MET A 169 -17.03 6.79 -3.01
C MET A 169 -17.02 7.78 -1.84
N ARG A 170 -17.88 8.79 -1.91
CA ARG A 170 -18.06 9.78 -0.85
C ARG A 170 -19.09 9.33 0.17
N GLY A 171 -18.77 9.45 1.46
CA GLY A 171 -19.65 9.15 2.58
C GLY A 171 -19.72 10.30 3.59
N ALA A 172 -20.83 10.38 4.31
CA ALA A 172 -21.06 11.41 5.35
C ALA A 172 -20.44 11.05 6.71
N HIS A 173 -19.98 9.80 6.89
CA HIS A 173 -19.36 9.30 8.11
C HIS A 173 -18.16 8.41 7.77
N SER A 174 -17.23 8.25 8.72
CA SER A 174 -16.09 7.36 8.53
C SER A 174 -16.54 5.94 8.19
N PHE A 175 -15.89 5.36 7.19
CA PHE A 175 -16.11 3.96 6.81
C PHE A 175 -15.47 2.97 7.80
N LYS A 176 -14.73 3.43 8.83
CA LYS A 176 -13.98 2.60 9.78
C LYS A 176 -14.80 1.93 10.90
N ASN A 177 -16.13 1.98 10.85
CA ASN A 177 -16.99 1.23 11.78
C ASN A 177 -17.50 -0.07 11.15
N LYS A 178 -16.69 -1.13 11.18
CA LYS A 178 -17.12 -2.53 11.11
C LYS A 178 -16.07 -3.47 11.69
#